data_AF-A0A974BHC4-F1
#
_entry.id   AF-A0A974BHC4-F1
#
_cell.length_a   1.000
_cell.length_b   1.000
_cell.length_c   1.000
_cell.angle_alpha   90.00
_cell.angle_beta   90.00
_cell.angle_gamma   90.00
#
_symmetry.space_group_name_H-M   'P 1'
#
loop_
_entity.id
_entity.type
_entity.pdbx_description
1 polymer ?
#
loop_
_entity_poly.entity_id
_entity_poly.type
_entity_poly.pdbx_seq_one_letter_code
_entity_poly.pdbx_strand_id
1 'polypeptide(L)'
;MFMEHKQVQRIKEQYPEGTRIRLIGMDDPYAPIEPGTEGTVNLVDDIGTLHCTFDNGRTLGVIPGEDSFSVISRPEQSDLSENETEQFGMKME
;
A
#
# COMPACT_ATOMS: atom_id res chain seq x y z
N MET A 1 18.17 -5.80 -1.30
CA MET A 1 17.57 -6.98 -0.62
C MET A 1 16.28 -7.33 -1.34
N PHE A 2 15.95 -8.61 -1.53
CA PHE A 2 14.65 -9.00 -2.07
C PHE A 2 13.74 -9.38 -0.90
N MET A 3 12.58 -8.74 -0.78
CA MET A 3 11.58 -9.08 0.24
C MET A 3 10.95 -10.45 -0.07
N GLU A 4 10.61 -11.22 0.95
CA GLU A 4 9.86 -12.47 0.74
C GLU A 4 8.44 -12.17 0.24
N HIS A 5 7.88 -13.06 -0.61
CA HIS A 5 6.54 -12.90 -1.17
C HIS A 5 5.47 -12.60 -0.10
N LYS A 6 5.53 -13.29 1.05
CA LYS A 6 4.62 -13.06 2.18
C LYS A 6 4.74 -11.66 2.80
N GLN A 7 5.92 -11.05 2.74
CA GLN A 7 6.11 -9.67 3.19
C GLN A 7 5.48 -8.69 2.20
N VAL A 8 5.70 -8.91 0.89
CA VAL A 8 5.10 -8.09 -0.16
C VAL A 8 3.56 -8.13 -0.10
N GLN A 9 2.96 -9.30 0.11
CA GLN A 9 1.50 -9.39 0.29
C GLN A 9 1.01 -8.57 1.49
N ARG A 10 1.72 -8.63 2.62
CA ARG A 10 1.38 -7.80 3.78
C ARG A 10 1.52 -6.30 3.49
N ILE A 11 2.45 -5.89 2.66
CA ILE A 11 2.58 -4.49 2.23
C ILE A 11 1.37 -4.11 1.36
N LYS A 12 1.00 -4.95 0.39
CA LYS A 12 -0.19 -4.77 -0.45
C LYS A 12 -1.47 -4.62 0.38
N GLU A 13 -1.64 -5.44 1.42
CA GLU A 13 -2.78 -5.36 2.36
C GLU A 13 -2.76 -4.11 3.25
N GLN A 14 -1.58 -3.67 3.68
CA GLN A 14 -1.45 -2.50 4.57
C GLN A 14 -1.62 -1.17 3.82
N TYR A 15 -1.26 -1.14 2.54
CA TYR A 15 -1.27 0.05 1.69
C TYR A 15 -1.97 -0.24 0.36
N PRO A 16 -3.28 -0.57 0.38
CA PRO A 16 -4.05 -0.79 -0.85
C PRO A 16 -4.09 0.49 -1.70
N GLU A 17 -4.41 0.33 -2.99
CA GLU A 17 -4.69 1.44 -3.91
C GLU A 17 -5.69 2.44 -3.29
N GLY A 18 -5.40 3.73 -3.39
CA GLY A 18 -6.18 4.79 -2.77
C GLY A 18 -5.74 5.16 -1.35
N THR A 19 -4.76 4.45 -0.75
CA THR A 19 -4.19 4.85 0.54
C THR A 19 -3.56 6.24 0.43
N ARG A 20 -3.94 7.16 1.31
CA ARG A 20 -3.33 8.49 1.41
C ARG A 20 -2.16 8.46 2.37
N ILE A 21 -1.03 9.00 1.93
CA ILE A 21 0.20 9.10 2.71
C ILE A 21 0.70 10.54 2.74
N ARG A 22 1.45 10.88 3.78
CA ARG A 22 2.27 12.10 3.85
C ARG A 22 3.72 11.68 3.93
N LEU A 23 4.54 12.17 3.00
CA LEU A 23 5.98 11.93 3.07
C LEU A 23 6.58 12.75 4.22
N ILE A 24 7.42 12.12 5.03
CA ILE A 24 8.19 12.77 6.10
C ILE A 24 9.63 12.98 5.63
N GLY A 25 10.17 12.04 4.87
CA GLY A 25 11.48 12.15 4.24
C GLY A 25 11.79 10.91 3.42
N MET A 26 12.68 11.07 2.43
CA MET A 26 13.18 9.98 1.60
C MET A 26 14.66 10.22 1.28
N ASP A 27 15.40 9.15 1.03
CA ASP A 27 16.79 9.23 0.58
C ASP A 27 16.84 9.24 -0.96
N ASP A 28 16.49 10.38 -1.57
CA ASP A 28 16.59 10.58 -3.01
C ASP A 28 17.51 11.77 -3.34
N PRO A 29 18.75 11.52 -3.78
CA PRO A 29 19.73 12.57 -4.08
C PRO A 29 19.50 13.28 -5.42
N TYR A 30 18.58 12.80 -6.26
CA TYR A 30 18.39 13.30 -7.63
C TYR A 30 17.12 14.14 -7.81
N ALA A 31 16.04 13.78 -7.13
CA ALA A 31 14.73 14.41 -7.24
C ALA A 31 13.91 14.21 -5.95
N PRO A 32 14.31 14.80 -4.81
CA PRO A 32 13.59 14.62 -3.55
C PRO A 32 12.17 15.19 -3.62
N ILE A 33 11.18 14.47 -3.09
CA ILE A 33 9.86 15.03 -2.79
C ILE A 33 9.99 15.80 -1.46
N GLU A 34 9.43 17.01 -1.38
CA GLU A 34 9.51 17.80 -0.16
C GLU A 34 8.77 17.10 1.01
N PRO A 35 9.38 17.01 2.20
CA PRO A 35 8.69 16.60 3.42
C PRO A 35 7.38 17.36 3.63
N GLY A 36 6.34 16.65 4.05
CA GLY A 36 4.99 17.16 4.21
C GLY A 36 4.11 17.03 2.97
N THR A 37 4.68 16.73 1.80
CA THR A 37 3.90 16.48 0.58
C THR A 37 3.05 15.23 0.76
N GLU A 38 1.76 15.35 0.47
CA GLU A 38 0.85 14.22 0.49
C GLU A 38 0.74 13.56 -0.88
N GLY A 39 0.40 12.28 -0.88
CA GLY A 39 0.20 11.50 -2.09
C GLY A 39 -0.74 10.33 -1.89
N THR A 40 -1.15 9.75 -3.01
CA THR A 40 -2.03 8.59 -3.07
C THR A 40 -1.25 7.41 -3.62
N VAL A 41 -1.32 6.27 -2.94
CA VAL A 41 -0.81 4.99 -3.44
C VAL A 41 -1.67 4.55 -4.61
N ASN A 42 -1.07 4.37 -5.78
CA ASN A 42 -1.76 3.84 -6.96
C ASN A 42 -1.60 2.32 -7.06
N LEU A 43 -0.42 1.81 -6.71
CA LEU A 43 -0.08 0.40 -6.83
C LEU A 43 1.05 0.06 -5.85
N VAL A 44 1.07 -1.18 -5.38
CA VAL A 44 2.26 -1.77 -4.73
C VAL A 44 2.81 -2.85 -5.66
N ASP A 45 4.09 -2.75 -6.03
CA ASP A 45 4.72 -3.71 -6.94
C ASP A 45 5.15 -5.02 -6.23
N ASP A 46 5.71 -5.95 -7.00
CA ASP A 46 6.07 -7.28 -6.51
C ASP A 46 7.36 -7.32 -5.66
N ILE A 47 8.02 -6.17 -5.48
CA ILE A 47 9.16 -6.03 -4.57
C ILE A 47 8.82 -5.20 -3.32
N GLY A 48 7.59 -4.69 -3.21
CA GLY A 48 7.08 -3.98 -2.03
C GLY A 48 7.18 -2.46 -2.10
N THR A 49 7.41 -1.87 -3.28
CA THR A 49 7.44 -0.42 -3.47
C THR A 49 6.04 0.12 -3.67
N LEU A 50 5.70 1.21 -2.99
CA LEU A 50 4.44 1.95 -3.16
C LEU A 50 4.62 2.98 -4.27
N HIS A 51 3.98 2.77 -5.41
CA HIS A 51 3.96 3.73 -6.52
C HIS A 51 2.92 4.81 -6.23
N CYS A 52 3.39 6.00 -5.88
CA CYS A 52 2.53 7.09 -5.39
C CYS A 52 2.45 8.25 -6.38
N THR A 53 1.27 8.84 -6.49
CA THR A 53 1.08 10.16 -7.11
C THR A 53 0.94 11.19 -6.00
N PHE A 54 1.87 12.13 -5.95
CA PHE A 54 1.89 13.21 -4.98
C PHE A 54 1.09 14.42 -5.49
N ASP A 55 0.53 15.18 -4.56
CA ASP A 55 -0.37 16.31 -4.84
C ASP A 55 0.33 17.45 -5.59
N ASN A 56 1.66 17.52 -5.53
CA ASN A 56 2.48 18.42 -6.33
C ASN A 56 2.64 17.97 -7.81
N GLY A 57 1.92 16.93 -8.22
CA GLY A 57 1.91 16.40 -9.59
C GLY A 57 3.06 15.44 -9.89
N ARG A 58 3.91 15.12 -8.92
CA ARG A 58 5.01 14.17 -9.10
C ARG A 58 4.54 12.73 -8.86
N THR A 59 5.21 11.78 -9.52
CA THR A 59 5.03 10.35 -9.29
C THR A 59 6.36 9.75 -8.87
N LEU A 60 6.37 9.01 -7.76
CA LEU A 60 7.59 8.39 -7.25
C LEU A 60 7.27 7.13 -6.43
N GLY A 61 8.23 6.21 -6.36
CA GLY A 61 8.17 5.05 -5.49
C GLY A 61 8.52 5.43 -4.05
N VAL A 62 7.77 4.89 -3.10
CA VAL A 62 8.05 4.98 -1.66
C VAL A 62 8.28 3.56 -1.13
N ILE A 63 9.41 3.34 -0.45
CA ILE A 63 9.84 2.02 0.02
C ILE A 63 9.63 1.93 1.54
N PRO A 64 8.69 1.09 2.03
CA PRO A 64 8.48 0.90 3.46
C PRO A 64 9.74 0.35 4.14
N GLY A 65 10.21 1.07 5.15
CA GLY A 65 11.42 0.71 5.91
C GLY A 65 12.69 1.42 5.44
N GLU A 66 12.68 2.03 4.26
CA GLU A 66 13.75 2.93 3.79
C GLU A 66 13.28 4.39 3.85
N ASP A 67 12.08 4.66 3.33
CA ASP A 67 11.46 5.98 3.36
C ASP A 67 10.62 6.21 4.62
N SER A 68 10.54 7.46 5.05
CA SER A 68 9.74 7.89 6.19
C SER A 68 8.45 8.55 5.71
N PHE A 69 7.31 8.00 6.14
CA PHE A 69 5.99 8.52 5.81
C PHE A 69 4.96 8.14 6.87
N SER A 70 3.80 8.80 6.83
CA SER A 70 2.63 8.48 7.66
C SER A 70 1.40 8.23 6.80
N VAL A 71 0.57 7.27 7.17
CA VAL A 71 -0.75 7.06 6.54
C VAL A 71 -1.73 8.12 7.08
N ILE A 72 -2.39 8.83 6.18
CA ILE A 72 -3.45 9.81 6.49
C ILE A 72 -4.81 9.13 6.50
N SER A 73 -5.11 8.34 5.48
CA SER A 73 -6.36 7.60 5.36
C SER A 73 -6.19 6.36 4.49
N ARG A 74 -7.08 5.39 4.67
CA ARG A 74 -7.19 4.18 3.83
C ARG A 74 -8.50 4.25 3.04
N PRO A 75 -8.56 3.66 1.84
CA PRO A 75 -9.84 3.47 1.17
C PRO A 75 -10.78 2.66 2.08
N GLU A 76 -12.08 2.97 2.06
CA GLU A 76 -13.07 2.07 2.66
C GLU A 76 -12.96 0.72 1.94
N GLN A 77 -12.45 -0.29 2.64
CA GLN A 77 -12.54 -1.66 2.18
C GLN A 77 -14.02 -2.01 2.23
N SER A 78 -14.67 -2.13 1.08
CA SER A 78 -16.01 -2.72 1.03
C SER A 78 -15.86 -4.16 1.55
N ASP A 79 -16.33 -4.40 2.78
CA ASP A 79 -16.41 -5.71 3.42
C ASP A 79 -17.23 -6.68 2.55
N LEU A 80 -16.57 -7.34 1.60
CA LEU A 80 -17.14 -8.45 0.83
C LEU A 80 -16.15 -9.62 0.89
N SER A 81 -16.12 -10.35 2.02
CA SER A 81 -15.89 -11.81 2.06
C SER A 81 -15.67 -12.36 3.47
N GLU A 82 -16.77 -12.60 4.21
CA GLU A 82 -16.84 -13.71 5.18
C GLU A 82 -18.26 -14.30 5.14
N ASN A 83 -18.62 -15.01 4.07
CA ASN A 83 -19.79 -15.91 4.02
C ASN A 83 -19.64 -16.92 2.87
N GLU A 84 -18.61 -17.76 2.89
CA GLU A 84 -18.59 -18.98 2.06
C GLU A 84 -17.92 -20.14 2.81
N THR A 85 -18.49 -20.53 3.96
CA THR A 85 -18.18 -21.80 4.63
C THR A 85 -19.42 -22.48 5.18
N GLU A 86 -20.50 -22.52 4.39
CA GLU A 86 -21.66 -23.40 4.65
C GLU A 86 -22.05 -24.25 3.43
N GLN A 87 -21.06 -24.73 2.64
CA GLN A 87 -21.29 -25.69 1.54
C GLN A 87 -20.83 -27.13 1.87
N PHE A 88 -20.62 -27.50 3.14
CA PHE A 88 -20.28 -28.89 3.53
C PHE A 88 -21.08 -29.42 4.73
N GLY A 89 -22.28 -28.91 4.96
CA GLY A 89 -23.16 -29.38 6.04
C GLY A 89 -24.55 -29.73 5.54
N MET A 90 -24.85 -31.02 5.49
CA MET A 90 -26.19 -31.64 5.42
C MET A 90 -26.83 -31.79 4.02
N LYS A 91 -26.59 -32.97 3.42
CA LYS A 91 -27.63 -33.98 3.14
C LYS A 91 -27.00 -35.16 2.41
N MET A 92 -26.99 -36.33 3.05
CA MET A 92 -27.25 -37.61 2.37
C MET A 92 -27.96 -38.53 3.37
N GLU A 93 -29.19 -38.90 2.97
CA GLU A 93 -30.11 -39.97 3.42
C GLU A 93 -30.41 -40.14 4.91
#